data_AF-K0VST5-F1
#
_entry.id   AF-K0VST5-F1
#
_cell.length_a   1.000
_cell.length_b   1.000
_cell.length_c   1.000
_cell.angle_alpha   90.00
_cell.angle_beta   90.00
_cell.angle_gamma   90.00
#
_symmetry.space_group_name_H-M   'P 1'
#
loop_
_entity.id
_entity.type
_entity.pdbx_description
1 polymer ?
#
loop_
_entity_poly.entity_id
_entity_poly.type
_entity_poly.pdbx_seq_one_letter_code
_entity_poly.pdbx_strand_id
1 'polypeptide(L)'
;MGVEIVRVPVDWHHPEEEGELVVGGHHEPLYYMDSASKTAFQLYENVSEGSPVSPVFPTSEKLVEWLKQKGWTTESVEFLLSNGHAPTAIACL
;
A
#
# COMPACT_ATOMS: atom_id res chain seq x y z
N MET A 1 -0.62 8.69 -11.42
CA MET A 1 0.19 8.63 -10.19
C MET A 1 -0.73 8.87 -9.01
N GLY A 2 -0.57 8.10 -7.95
CA GLY A 2 -1.42 8.10 -6.75
C GLY A 2 -0.89 7.05 -5.78
N VAL A 3 -1.70 6.65 -4.81
CA VAL A 3 -1.39 5.55 -3.89
C VAL A 3 -2.52 4.53 -3.86
N GLU A 4 -2.19 3.30 -3.50
CA GLU A 4 -3.15 2.23 -3.29
C GLU A 4 -2.85 1.44 -2.01
N ILE A 5 -3.90 0.91 -1.41
CA ILE A 5 -3.81 0.00 -0.28
C ILE A 5 -3.74 -1.43 -0.81
N VAL A 6 -2.61 -2.08 -0.55
CA VAL A 6 -2.40 -3.49 -0.87
C VAL A 6 -2.55 -4.33 0.40
N ARG A 7 -3.25 -5.46 0.28
CA ARG A 7 -3.41 -6.43 1.35
C ARG A 7 -2.25 -7.42 1.33
N VAL A 8 -1.52 -7.48 2.44
CA VAL A 8 -0.29 -8.25 2.57
C VAL A 8 -0.30 -9.09 3.86
N PRO A 9 0.52 -10.14 3.97
CA PRO A 9 0.77 -10.81 5.25
C PRO A 9 1.30 -9.84 6.32
N VAL A 10 1.07 -10.15 7.60
CA VAL A 10 1.54 -9.30 8.72
C VAL A 10 3.06 -9.23 8.81
N ASP A 11 3.73 -10.30 8.41
CA ASP A 11 5.17 -10.49 8.32
C ASP A 11 5.69 -10.28 6.89
N TRP A 12 4.92 -9.58 6.05
CA TRP A 12 5.32 -9.30 4.69
C TRP A 12 6.55 -8.39 4.65
N HIS A 13 7.58 -8.89 3.98
CA HIS A 13 8.75 -8.12 3.60
C HIS A 13 8.75 -7.99 2.08
N HIS A 14 8.57 -6.77 1.59
CA HIS A 14 8.71 -6.50 0.17
C HIS A 14 10.13 -6.88 -0.26
N PRO A 15 10.29 -7.73 -1.29
CA PRO A 15 11.62 -8.15 -1.74
C PRO A 15 12.41 -6.94 -2.21
N GLU A 16 13.59 -6.72 -1.63
CA GLU A 16 14.55 -5.74 -2.13
C GLU A 16 15.07 -6.25 -3.48
N GLU A 17 14.97 -5.45 -4.53
CA GLU A 17 15.42 -5.86 -5.87
C GLU A 17 16.94 -5.93 -5.95
N GLU A 18 17.48 -7.13 -6.19
CA GLU A 18 18.82 -7.32 -6.75
C GLU A 18 18.66 -8.00 -8.13
N GLY A 19 18.30 -7.22 -9.17
CA GLY A 19 18.06 -7.73 -10.53
C GLY A 19 17.54 -6.71 -11.56
N GLU A 20 17.44 -7.12 -12.83
CA GLU A 20 16.88 -6.30 -13.92
C GLU A 20 15.36 -6.12 -13.75
N LEU A 21 14.93 -4.86 -13.71
CA LEU A 21 13.55 -4.40 -13.55
C LEU A 21 12.57 -5.16 -14.44
N VAL A 22 11.67 -5.94 -13.83
CA VAL A 22 10.46 -6.43 -14.52
C VAL A 22 9.29 -5.55 -14.09
N VAL A 23 8.92 -4.61 -14.96
CA VAL A 23 7.76 -3.72 -14.77
C VAL A 23 6.52 -4.52 -14.38
N GLY A 24 5.93 -4.24 -13.21
CA GLY A 24 4.74 -4.92 -12.69
C GLY A 24 4.99 -6.21 -11.87
N GLY A 25 6.25 -6.62 -11.65
CA GLY A 25 6.60 -7.86 -10.95
C GLY A 25 6.47 -7.83 -9.41
N HIS A 26 6.38 -6.66 -8.80
CA HIS A 26 6.51 -6.51 -7.34
C HIS A 26 5.34 -7.08 -6.52
N HIS A 27 4.16 -7.21 -7.12
CA HIS A 27 2.99 -7.84 -6.50
C HIS A 27 2.91 -9.35 -6.81
N GLU A 28 3.77 -9.88 -7.68
CA GLU A 28 3.72 -11.29 -8.09
C GLU A 28 3.75 -12.27 -6.92
N PRO A 29 4.59 -12.11 -5.87
CA PRO A 29 4.58 -13.06 -4.77
C PRO A 29 3.23 -13.07 -4.04
N LEU A 30 2.53 -11.93 -4.02
CA LEU A 30 1.19 -11.85 -3.44
C LEU A 30 0.16 -12.62 -4.27
N TYR A 31 0.32 -12.76 -5.60
CA TYR A 31 -0.63 -13.52 -6.42
C TYR A 31 -0.68 -15.01 -6.06
N TYR A 32 0.44 -15.56 -5.60
CA TYR A 32 0.53 -16.97 -5.20
C TYR A 32 0.21 -17.19 -3.70
N MET A 33 0.07 -16.12 -2.92
CA MET A 33 -0.29 -16.20 -1.50
C MET A 33 -1.80 -16.30 -1.29
N ASP A 34 -2.17 -17.07 -0.27
CA ASP A 34 -3.55 -17.25 0.13
C ASP A 34 -4.20 -15.92 0.57
N SER A 35 -5.42 -15.66 0.13
CA SER A 35 -6.11 -14.42 0.48
C SER A 35 -6.43 -14.32 1.98
N ALA A 36 -6.53 -15.44 2.70
CA ALA A 36 -6.76 -15.44 4.14
C ALA A 36 -5.52 -15.03 4.94
N SER A 37 -4.31 -15.17 4.39
CA SER A 37 -3.09 -14.70 5.06
C SER A 37 -2.84 -13.20 4.87
N LYS A 38 -3.49 -12.56 3.89
CA LYS A 38 -3.37 -11.11 3.58
C LYS A 38 -4.21 -10.24 4.52
N THR A 39 -3.94 -10.32 5.82
CA THR A 39 -4.70 -9.63 6.85
C THR A 39 -4.23 -8.20 7.10
N ALA A 40 -3.00 -7.87 6.73
CA ALA A 40 -2.38 -6.57 6.96
C ALA A 40 -2.53 -5.64 5.74
N PHE A 41 -2.18 -4.38 5.94
CA PHE A 41 -2.34 -3.26 5.02
C PHE A 41 -0.99 -2.60 4.78
N GLN A 42 -0.65 -2.35 3.52
CA GLN A 42 0.53 -1.59 3.14
C GLN A 42 0.18 -0.64 2.00
N LEU A 43 0.76 0.57 2.04
CA LEU A 43 0.53 1.59 1.04
C LEU A 43 1.61 1.51 -0.04
N TYR A 44 1.18 1.52 -1.29
CA TYR A 44 2.02 1.49 -2.48
C TYR A 44 1.78 2.72 -3.34
N GLU A 45 2.81 3.20 -4.03
CA GLU A 45 2.63 4.19 -5.09
C GLU A 45 2.10 3.52 -6.36
N ASN A 46 1.03 4.09 -6.92
CA ASN A 46 0.45 3.69 -8.20
C ASN A 46 1.29 4.26 -9.36
N VAL A 47 2.53 3.77 -9.43
CA VAL A 47 3.46 3.83 -10.56
C VAL A 47 3.82 2.40 -10.96
N SER A 48 4.26 2.20 -12.20
CA SER A 48 4.49 0.88 -12.80
C SER A 48 5.53 0.00 -12.09
N GLU A 49 6.25 0.57 -11.12
CA GLU A 49 7.34 -0.06 -10.35
C GLU A 49 6.96 -0.33 -8.87
N GLY A 50 5.77 0.08 -8.40
CA GLY A 50 5.13 -0.47 -7.18
C GLY A 50 6.02 -0.64 -5.94
N SER A 51 6.73 0.40 -5.52
CA SER A 51 7.46 0.39 -4.25
C SER A 51 6.53 0.70 -3.07
N PRO A 52 6.69 0.02 -1.91
CA PRO A 52 5.93 0.35 -0.72
C PRO A 52 6.39 1.69 -0.15
N VAL A 53 5.44 2.59 0.09
CA VAL A 53 5.69 3.90 0.72
C VAL A 53 5.36 3.91 2.22
N SER A 54 4.87 2.78 2.74
CA SER A 54 4.60 2.61 4.17
C SER A 54 5.13 1.28 4.72
N PRO A 55 5.31 1.21 6.05
CA PRO A 55 5.39 -0.07 6.76
C PRO A 55 4.12 -0.92 6.56
N VAL A 56 4.21 -2.19 6.95
CA VAL A 56 3.06 -3.08 7.06
C VAL A 56 2.28 -2.76 8.33
N PHE A 57 0.98 -2.54 8.19
CA PHE A 57 0.07 -2.27 9.31
C PHE A 57 -0.88 -3.45 9.53
N PRO A 58 -0.95 -4.01 10.75
CA PRO A 58 -1.84 -5.15 11.03
C PRO A 58 -3.32 -4.78 10.98
N THR A 59 -3.67 -3.50 11.13
CA THR A 59 -5.06 -3.01 11.10
C THR A 59 -5.17 -1.71 10.31
N SER A 60 -6.36 -1.46 9.75
CA SER A 60 -6.66 -0.21 9.04
C SER A 60 -6.55 1.02 9.96
N GLU A 61 -6.92 0.90 11.23
CA GLU A 61 -6.80 1.99 12.21
C GLU A 61 -5.36 2.49 12.34
N LYS A 62 -4.38 1.57 12.36
CA LYS A 62 -2.96 1.93 12.43
C LYS A 62 -2.48 2.64 11.16
N LEU A 63 -2.97 2.21 10.01
CA LEU A 63 -2.73 2.91 8.75
C LEU A 63 -3.32 4.33 8.78
N VAL A 64 -4.56 4.50 9.28
CA VAL A 64 -5.21 5.81 9.42
C VAL A 64 -4.43 6.73 10.34
N GLU A 65 -3.99 6.25 11.51
CA GLU A 65 -3.17 7.02 12.44
C GLU A 65 -1.88 7.50 11.77
N TRP A 66 -1.21 6.63 11.01
CA TRP A 66 0.01 6.98 10.29
C TRP A 66 -0.24 8.02 9.18
N LEU A 67 -1.32 7.86 8.40
CA LEU A 67 -1.69 8.82 7.36
C LEU A 67 -1.99 10.21 7.95
N LYS A 68 -2.73 10.26 9.07
CA LYS A 68 -3.00 11.51 9.79
C LYS A 68 -1.71 12.16 10.31
N GLN A 69 -0.76 11.36 10.82
CA GLN A 69 0.56 11.88 11.23
C GLN A 69 1.37 12.43 10.04
N LYS A 70 1.18 11.88 8.85
CA LYS A 70 1.76 12.38 7.59
C LYS A 70 1.08 13.64 7.07
N GLY A 71 -0.01 14.11 7.69
CA GLY A 71 -0.73 15.32 7.28
C GLY A 71 -1.94 15.05 6.39
N TRP A 72 -2.31 13.78 6.17
CA TRP A 72 -3.51 13.48 5.38
C TRP A 72 -4.78 13.96 6.07
N THR A 73 -5.68 14.53 5.28
CA THR A 73 -7.01 14.93 5.76
C THR A 73 -7.88 13.69 5.99
N THR A 74 -8.85 13.81 6.90
CA THR A 74 -9.82 12.72 7.17
C THR A 74 -10.57 12.32 5.89
N GLU A 75 -10.96 13.29 5.06
CA GLU A 75 -11.67 13.04 3.79
C GLU A 75 -10.82 12.22 2.81
N SER A 76 -9.54 12.55 2.66
CA SER A 76 -8.63 11.79 1.78
C SER A 76 -8.40 10.37 2.28
N VAL A 77 -8.30 10.17 3.59
CA VAL A 77 -8.15 8.84 4.20
C VAL A 77 -9.42 8.01 4.02
N GLU A 78 -10.60 8.59 4.25
CA GLU A 78 -11.88 7.92 4.02
C GLU A 78 -12.04 7.54 2.53
N PHE A 79 -11.67 8.45 1.62
CA PHE A 79 -11.67 8.16 0.19
C PHE A 79 -10.76 6.97 -0.15
N LEU A 80 -9.53 6.96 0.38
CA LEU A 80 -8.56 5.89 0.16
C LEU A 80 -9.08 4.55 0.71
N LEU A 81 -9.65 4.52 1.91
CA LEU A 81 -10.20 3.31 2.51
C LEU A 81 -11.41 2.76 1.75
N SER A 82 -12.28 3.66 1.26
CA SER A 82 -13.49 3.28 0.53
C SER A 82 -13.19 2.76 -0.88
N ASN A 83 -12.25 3.41 -1.59
CA ASN A 83 -11.91 3.06 -2.97
C ASN A 83 -10.74 2.07 -3.07
N GLY A 84 -9.96 1.88 -1.99
CA GLY A 84 -8.71 1.13 -2.00
C GLY A 84 -7.54 1.88 -2.68
N HIS A 85 -7.81 3.00 -3.37
CA HIS A 85 -6.80 3.83 -3.99
C HIS A 85 -7.17 5.32 -3.90
N ALA A 86 -6.17 6.19 -3.94
CA ALA A 86 -6.34 7.64 -4.00
C ALA A 86 -5.37 8.23 -5.03
N PRO A 87 -5.85 9.00 -6.04
CA PRO A 87 -4.96 9.69 -6.95
C PRO A 87 -4.13 10.75 -6.20
N THR A 88 -2.97 11.16 -6.75
CA THR A 88 -2.09 12.14 -6.11
C THR A 88 -2.81 13.44 -5.73
N ALA A 89 -3.82 13.87 -6.51
CA ALA A 89 -4.62 15.05 -6.22
C ALA A 89 -5.44 14.95 -4.92
N ILE A 90 -5.78 13.74 -4.47
CA ILE A 90 -6.47 13.46 -3.20
C ILE A 90 -5.44 13.13 -2.11
N ALA A 91 -4.37 12.42 -2.48
CA ALA A 91 -3.29 12.00 -1.59
C ALA A 91 -2.32 13.14 -1.18
N CYS A 92 -2.63 14.39 -1.51
CA CYS A 92 -1.76 15.55 -1.31
C CYS A 92 -1.24 15.63 0.14
N LEU A 93 0.09 15.45 0.26
CA LEU A 93 0.95 15.79 1.39
C LEU A 93 1.29 17.28 1.39
#